data_AF-A0AAI9TKF3-F1
#
_entry.id   AF-A0AAI9TKF3-F1
#
_cell.length_a   1.000
_cell.length_b   1.000
_cell.length_c   1.000
_cell.angle_alpha   90.00
_cell.angle_beta   90.00
_cell.angle_gamma   90.00
#
_symmetry.space_group_name_H-M   'P 1'
#
loop_
_entity.id
_entity.type
_entity.pdbx_description
1 polymer ?
#
loop_
_entity_poly.entity_id
_entity_poly.type
_entity_poly.pdbx_seq_one_letter_code
_entity_poly.pdbx_strand_id
1 'polypeptide(L)'
;MAPSRQNHHFIPRFILKKFAPEDQPPAGPANRSQKNKRKKRPDFLANKIDLEKSILTQRPVSTEFALVDMYRDPGFEENPYHLEKKFEVLESQVSEIIHRAHNRLSQSLMLELNRIELDRLRKFLFLMKYRNSGMFDRYNHDHIDEYQADDRERMLSYMESSGFQRPRDVWFDNLRRFLDVKMDPERSWMKTLKTQMYPDDAMMMELHLIWSFIAFCEPDTSEDEFVLTQNAYCIFEGPSTEKKNPITRKVESNYTEYHNFAPLSPKLIIVLRSHLLPSQGQDSDGLRELREQFAMLIQSQHLRPDKAGSILQDLPIRPCHTIYAAPDITSASSLRASFRENDRFQFQCFKLPSHHTTLINNLFLEEAHATSSIVYHSRASLKANLENYMKADIDGMKAIIDPLGKRHEYLTTLEKICRDLGSSVSCRKTFIEPGFPPDKGHMHMASFVALEVGIGLLKISGTERLLPRAYLLLKPGANERAFWNDVDQAGLLMLLRTKVDRALKTARLTDKEKSVVRKTRQDFFMTFPPERLWIYFKISRNMVNFDSRDFTKRIRGLELGGVEDEFANYIASFPEKRILLIQTMFHQAAM
;
A
#
# COMPACT_ATOMS: atom_id res chain seq x y z
N MET A 1 37.52 7.66 -12.00
CA MET A 1 36.53 6.74 -12.61
C MET A 1 35.22 6.93 -11.88
N ALA A 2 34.10 7.16 -12.58
CA ALA A 2 32.80 7.22 -11.91
C ALA A 2 32.53 5.85 -11.22
N PRO A 3 31.97 5.83 -10.01
CA PRO A 3 31.60 4.58 -9.35
C PRO A 3 30.66 3.77 -10.25
N SER A 4 30.88 2.46 -10.36
CA SER A 4 29.96 1.58 -11.08
C SER A 4 28.61 1.55 -10.36
N ARG A 5 27.51 1.66 -11.11
CA ARG A 5 26.14 1.53 -10.57
C ARG A 5 26.01 0.26 -9.72
N GLN A 6 25.46 0.39 -8.51
CA GLN A 6 25.33 -0.71 -7.56
C GLN A 6 23.86 -0.97 -7.21
N ASN A 7 23.45 -2.24 -7.16
CA ASN A 7 22.16 -2.63 -6.60
C ASN A 7 22.27 -2.65 -5.08
N HIS A 8 21.39 -1.90 -4.41
CA HIS A 8 21.26 -1.88 -2.96
C HIS A 8 19.97 -2.55 -2.54
N HIS A 9 20.08 -3.53 -1.67
CA HIS A 9 18.97 -4.35 -1.21
C HIS A 9 18.26 -3.67 -0.03
N PHE A 10 17.00 -3.31 -0.21
CA PHE A 10 16.16 -2.87 0.91
C PHE A 10 15.59 -4.06 1.70
N ILE A 11 15.51 -5.26 1.09
CA ILE A 11 15.36 -6.54 1.78
C ILE A 11 16.65 -7.36 1.63
N PRO A 12 17.37 -7.70 2.72
CA PRO A 12 18.67 -8.36 2.67
C PRO A 12 18.65 -9.68 1.91
N ARG A 13 19.74 -9.92 1.18
CA ARG A 13 19.94 -11.18 0.46
C ARG A 13 19.92 -12.41 1.35
N PHE A 14 20.35 -12.30 2.62
CA PHE A 14 20.35 -13.45 3.52
C PHE A 14 18.93 -13.91 3.88
N ILE A 15 17.94 -13.01 3.86
CA ILE A 15 16.52 -13.31 4.04
C ILE A 15 15.95 -13.89 2.75
N LEU A 16 16.16 -13.21 1.61
CA LEU A 16 15.71 -13.69 0.30
C LEU A 16 16.18 -15.11 -0.02
N LYS A 17 17.42 -15.46 0.33
CA LYS A 17 17.96 -16.82 0.16
C LYS A 17 17.16 -17.88 0.91
N LYS A 18 16.49 -17.55 2.01
CA LYS A 18 15.64 -18.49 2.76
C LYS A 18 14.33 -18.82 2.05
N PHE A 19 13.91 -18.00 1.10
CA PHE A 19 12.72 -18.24 0.29
C PHE A 19 13.02 -18.97 -1.01
N ALA A 20 14.30 -19.03 -1.43
CA ALA A 20 14.69 -19.79 -2.60
C ALA A 20 14.44 -21.31 -2.37
N PRO A 21 13.78 -22.01 -3.31
CA PRO A 21 13.68 -23.48 -3.28
C PRO A 21 15.03 -24.17 -3.12
N GLU A 22 15.04 -25.29 -2.39
CA GLU A 22 16.26 -26.07 -2.15
C GLU A 22 16.77 -26.75 -3.44
N ASP A 23 15.84 -27.27 -4.24
CA ASP A 23 16.12 -27.97 -5.49
C ASP A 23 16.10 -27.01 -6.69
N GLN A 24 17.22 -26.34 -6.94
CA GLN A 24 17.37 -25.49 -8.13
C GLN A 24 18.68 -25.72 -8.88
N PRO A 25 18.64 -25.74 -10.22
CA PRO A 25 19.85 -25.56 -10.99
C PRO A 25 20.40 -24.15 -10.71
N PRO A 26 21.74 -23.98 -10.56
CA PRO A 26 22.33 -22.66 -10.37
C PRO A 26 21.93 -21.71 -11.51
N ALA A 27 21.68 -20.43 -11.21
CA ALA A 27 21.45 -19.41 -12.23
C ALA A 27 22.58 -19.47 -13.29
N GLY A 28 22.18 -19.46 -14.58
CA GLY A 28 23.04 -19.76 -15.74
C GLY A 28 24.39 -19.01 -15.80
N PRO A 29 25.32 -19.47 -16.66
CA PRO A 29 26.74 -19.22 -16.51
C PRO A 29 27.08 -17.73 -16.62
N ALA A 30 27.88 -17.24 -15.67
CA ALA A 30 28.59 -15.97 -15.80
C ALA A 30 29.34 -15.95 -17.14
N ASN A 31 29.11 -14.92 -17.96
CA ASN A 31 29.80 -14.70 -19.23
C ASN A 31 31.29 -14.99 -19.07
N ARG A 32 31.73 -16.05 -19.75
CA ARG A 32 33.12 -16.50 -19.81
C ARG A 32 33.95 -15.43 -20.51
N SER A 33 34.59 -14.56 -19.72
CA SER A 33 35.91 -14.06 -20.07
C SER A 33 36.91 -14.69 -19.10
N GLN A 34 37.75 -15.57 -19.65
CA GLN A 34 38.85 -16.21 -18.94
C GLN A 34 39.82 -15.13 -18.46
N LYS A 35 39.85 -14.88 -17.14
CA LYS A 35 41.02 -14.51 -16.31
C LYS A 35 40.52 -13.87 -15.01
N ASN A 36 40.05 -14.71 -14.08
CA ASN A 36 40.32 -14.56 -12.64
C ASN A 36 39.51 -15.59 -11.83
N LYS A 37 40.21 -16.65 -11.42
CA LYS A 37 39.72 -17.71 -10.52
C LYS A 37 39.54 -17.15 -9.11
N ARG A 38 38.42 -16.48 -8.82
CA ARG A 38 37.80 -16.51 -7.49
C ARG A 38 36.44 -17.16 -7.68
N LYS A 39 36.20 -18.29 -7.00
CA LYS A 39 34.95 -19.07 -7.02
C LYS A 39 33.76 -18.18 -6.66
N LYS A 40 33.19 -17.44 -7.62
CA LYS A 40 31.89 -16.78 -7.43
C LYS A 40 30.85 -17.89 -7.41
N ARG A 41 30.30 -18.17 -6.22
CA ARG A 41 29.16 -19.07 -6.08
C ARG A 41 28.03 -18.56 -6.99
N PRO A 42 27.36 -19.44 -7.74
CA PRO A 42 26.21 -19.06 -8.55
C PRO A 42 25.11 -18.46 -7.66
N ASP A 43 24.34 -17.53 -8.22
CA ASP A 43 23.26 -16.86 -7.49
C ASP A 43 22.02 -17.78 -7.37
N PHE A 44 21.26 -17.62 -6.28
CA PHE A 44 20.02 -18.36 -6.05
C PHE A 44 18.87 -17.71 -6.83
N LEU A 45 17.87 -18.50 -7.23
CA LEU A 45 16.66 -18.00 -7.87
C LEU A 45 15.49 -18.03 -6.88
N ALA A 46 14.87 -16.88 -6.62
CA ALA A 46 13.63 -16.83 -5.85
C ALA A 46 12.43 -17.03 -6.78
N ASN A 47 11.46 -17.86 -6.37
CA ASN A 47 10.17 -17.92 -7.07
C ASN A 47 9.39 -16.62 -6.78
N LYS A 48 8.72 -16.10 -7.80
CA LYS A 48 8.08 -14.78 -7.75
C LYS A 48 6.81 -14.73 -8.59
N ILE A 49 5.81 -14.01 -8.06
CA ILE A 49 4.75 -13.41 -8.86
C ILE A 49 5.27 -12.07 -9.39
N ASP A 50 5.39 -11.94 -10.71
CA ASP A 50 5.62 -10.66 -11.38
C ASP A 50 4.25 -10.02 -11.60
N LEU A 51 3.94 -9.00 -10.79
CA LEU A 51 2.62 -8.36 -10.77
C LEU A 51 2.39 -7.50 -12.01
N GLU A 52 3.45 -6.95 -12.60
CA GLU A 52 3.36 -6.12 -13.82
C GLU A 52 3.08 -6.97 -15.05
N LYS A 53 3.66 -8.17 -15.12
CA LYS A 53 3.47 -9.10 -16.24
C LYS A 53 2.35 -10.12 -16.01
N SER A 54 1.81 -10.17 -14.79
CA SER A 54 0.80 -11.14 -14.35
C SER A 54 1.22 -12.59 -14.62
N ILE A 55 2.47 -12.95 -14.30
CA ILE A 55 3.03 -14.30 -14.48
C ILE A 55 3.78 -14.81 -13.23
N LEU A 56 3.91 -16.14 -13.14
CA LEU A 56 4.84 -16.81 -12.24
C LEU A 56 6.19 -16.93 -12.92
N THR A 57 7.25 -16.50 -12.25
CA THR A 57 8.62 -16.52 -12.79
C THR A 57 9.65 -16.72 -11.67
N GLN A 58 10.92 -16.75 -12.04
CA GLN A 58 12.05 -16.79 -11.12
C GLN A 58 12.96 -15.58 -11.34
N ARG A 59 13.53 -15.06 -10.25
CA ARG A 59 14.46 -13.92 -10.30
C ARG A 59 15.73 -14.20 -9.49
N PRO A 60 16.93 -13.81 -9.96
CA PRO A 60 18.15 -13.85 -9.15
C PRO A 60 18.01 -13.02 -7.87
N VAL A 61 18.36 -13.62 -6.72
CA VAL A 61 18.37 -12.97 -5.40
C VAL A 61 19.23 -11.71 -5.38
N SER A 62 20.28 -11.62 -6.20
CA SER A 62 21.12 -10.42 -6.36
C SER A 62 20.39 -9.22 -6.98
N THR A 63 19.19 -9.41 -7.53
CA THR A 63 18.42 -8.35 -8.21
C THR A 63 17.01 -8.14 -7.64
N GLU A 64 16.46 -9.13 -6.94
CA GLU A 64 15.15 -9.01 -6.32
C GLU A 64 15.22 -8.12 -5.06
N PHE A 65 14.20 -7.28 -4.86
CA PHE A 65 14.11 -6.29 -3.77
C PHE A 65 15.37 -5.40 -3.62
N ALA A 66 15.88 -4.93 -4.75
CA ALA A 66 16.99 -3.99 -4.81
C ALA A 66 16.69 -2.80 -5.70
N LEU A 67 17.24 -1.64 -5.34
CA LEU A 67 17.21 -0.41 -6.13
C LEU A 67 18.62 -0.01 -6.54
N VAL A 68 18.76 0.53 -7.75
CA VAL A 68 20.05 0.99 -8.27
C VAL A 68 20.43 2.30 -7.57
N ASP A 69 21.64 2.35 -7.03
CA ASP A 69 22.25 3.53 -6.41
C ASP A 69 21.41 4.17 -5.29
N MET A 70 20.54 3.39 -4.64
CA MET A 70 19.70 3.82 -3.52
C MET A 70 20.46 4.54 -2.40
N TYR A 71 21.65 4.04 -2.04
CA TYR A 71 22.49 4.59 -0.99
C TYR A 71 23.63 5.45 -1.50
N ARG A 72 23.51 6.01 -2.71
CA ARG A 72 24.49 6.96 -3.25
C ARG A 72 24.26 8.34 -2.66
N ASP A 73 24.99 8.64 -1.59
CA ASP A 73 24.81 9.85 -0.78
C ASP A 73 25.56 11.06 -1.37
N PRO A 74 24.86 12.13 -1.82
CA PRO A 74 25.50 13.33 -2.35
C PRO A 74 26.39 14.03 -1.31
N GLY A 75 27.57 14.49 -1.73
CA GLY A 75 28.53 15.17 -0.83
C GLY A 75 29.54 14.24 -0.15
N PHE A 76 29.41 12.92 -0.34
CA PHE A 76 30.38 11.92 0.12
C PHE A 76 31.16 11.30 -1.05
N GLU A 77 31.71 12.12 -1.96
CA GLU A 77 32.28 11.63 -3.24
C GLU A 77 33.44 10.61 -3.09
N GLU A 78 34.20 10.68 -2.00
CA GLU A 78 35.26 9.69 -1.70
C GLU A 78 34.71 8.32 -1.28
N ASN A 79 33.51 8.30 -0.68
CA ASN A 79 32.84 7.08 -0.23
C ASN A 79 31.31 7.23 -0.34
N PRO A 80 30.77 7.28 -1.58
CA PRO A 80 29.37 7.64 -1.81
C PRO A 80 28.41 6.57 -1.31
N TYR A 81 28.89 5.33 -1.12
CA TYR A 81 28.14 4.19 -0.61
C TYR A 81 28.50 3.86 0.86
N HIS A 82 28.87 4.85 1.67
CA HIS A 82 29.24 4.61 3.07
C HIS A 82 28.08 4.03 3.90
N LEU A 83 26.82 4.37 3.56
CA LEU A 83 25.63 3.81 4.20
C LEU A 83 25.51 2.31 3.95
N GLU A 84 25.82 1.83 2.74
CA GLU A 84 25.85 0.39 2.42
C GLU A 84 26.81 -0.37 3.34
N LYS A 85 28.00 0.17 3.60
CA LYS A 85 28.98 -0.46 4.52
C LYS A 85 28.45 -0.53 5.96
N LYS A 86 27.73 0.50 6.42
CA LYS A 86 27.11 0.51 7.75
C LYS A 86 25.97 -0.51 7.84
N PHE A 87 25.16 -0.62 6.78
CA PHE A 87 24.14 -1.66 6.69
C PHE A 87 24.76 -3.06 6.65
N GLU A 88 25.83 -3.29 5.89
CA GLU A 88 26.52 -4.57 5.83
C GLU A 88 26.96 -5.06 7.21
N VAL A 89 27.51 -4.16 8.04
CA VAL A 89 27.90 -4.50 9.43
C VAL A 89 26.68 -4.90 10.27
N LEU A 90 25.62 -4.10 10.23
CA LEU A 90 24.39 -4.40 10.98
C LEU A 90 23.75 -5.72 10.52
N GLU A 91 23.63 -5.91 9.21
CA GLU A 91 23.07 -7.10 8.58
C GLU A 91 23.87 -8.36 8.89
N SER A 92 25.21 -8.29 8.89
CA SER A 92 26.06 -9.41 9.28
C SER A 92 25.78 -9.84 10.72
N GLN A 93 25.76 -8.88 11.65
CA GLN A 93 25.50 -9.15 13.06
C GLN A 93 24.09 -9.70 13.32
N VAL A 94 23.09 -9.21 12.59
CA VAL A 94 21.71 -9.69 12.74
C VAL A 94 21.48 -11.02 12.03
N SER A 95 22.16 -11.28 10.92
CA SER A 95 22.16 -12.58 10.26
C SER A 95 22.64 -13.70 11.20
N GLU A 96 23.61 -13.42 12.07
CA GLU A 96 24.04 -14.36 13.11
C GLU A 96 22.93 -14.63 14.14
N ILE A 97 22.25 -13.59 14.62
CA ILE A 97 21.12 -13.71 15.55
C ILE A 97 20.01 -14.56 14.92
N ILE A 98 19.63 -14.26 13.67
CA ILE A 98 18.58 -14.98 12.94
C ILE A 98 18.99 -16.42 12.65
N HIS A 99 20.26 -16.68 12.35
CA HIS A 99 20.75 -18.04 12.16
C HIS A 99 20.67 -18.84 13.47
N ARG A 100 21.05 -18.26 14.61
CA ARG A 100 20.86 -18.89 15.92
C ARG A 100 19.38 -19.13 16.24
N ALA A 101 18.52 -18.17 15.93
CA ALA A 101 17.07 -18.31 16.09
C ALA A 101 16.56 -19.52 15.30
N HIS A 102 16.88 -19.62 14.01
CA HIS A 102 16.51 -20.78 13.19
C HIS A 102 16.98 -22.11 13.77
N ASN A 103 18.26 -22.20 14.17
CA ASN A 103 18.83 -23.46 14.63
C ASN A 103 18.26 -23.90 16.00
N ARG A 104 18.05 -22.96 16.93
CA ARG A 104 17.55 -23.30 18.27
C ARG A 104 16.04 -23.53 18.27
N LEU A 105 15.29 -22.66 17.61
CA LEU A 105 13.82 -22.70 17.63
C LEU A 105 13.28 -23.90 16.86
N SER A 106 13.93 -24.32 15.76
CA SER A 106 13.56 -25.56 15.04
C SER A 106 13.73 -26.84 15.87
N GLN A 107 14.54 -26.78 16.93
CA GLN A 107 14.73 -27.86 17.90
C GLN A 107 13.86 -27.68 19.15
N SER A 108 12.90 -26.75 19.13
CA SER A 108 12.06 -26.38 20.28
C SER A 108 12.86 -25.92 21.50
N LEU A 109 14.06 -25.37 21.28
CA LEU A 109 14.90 -24.81 22.33
C LEU A 109 14.69 -23.30 22.46
N MET A 110 14.90 -22.76 23.66
CA MET A 110 14.87 -21.31 23.88
C MET A 110 16.02 -20.62 23.14
N LEU A 111 15.72 -19.49 22.49
CA LEU A 111 16.71 -18.52 22.02
C LEU A 111 16.97 -17.53 23.14
N GLU A 112 18.22 -17.33 23.50
CA GLU A 112 18.59 -16.30 24.46
C GLU A 112 19.38 -15.19 23.78
N LEU A 113 18.99 -13.95 24.05
CA LEU A 113 19.68 -12.74 23.59
C LEU A 113 20.06 -11.89 24.80
N ASN A 114 21.21 -11.22 24.74
CA ASN A 114 21.48 -10.12 25.66
C ASN A 114 20.82 -8.80 25.19
N ARG A 115 20.85 -7.77 26.03
CA ARG A 115 20.31 -6.43 25.71
C ARG A 115 20.81 -5.89 24.38
N ILE A 116 22.12 -5.94 24.14
CA ILE A 116 22.77 -5.40 22.94
C ILE A 116 22.28 -6.12 21.68
N GLU A 117 22.17 -7.44 21.73
CA GLU A 117 21.66 -8.26 20.62
C GLU A 117 20.18 -7.97 20.34
N LEU A 118 19.37 -7.83 21.38
CA LEU A 118 17.94 -7.50 21.24
C LEU A 118 17.72 -6.09 20.67
N ASP A 119 18.49 -5.10 21.15
CA ASP A 119 18.42 -3.73 20.65
C ASP A 119 18.91 -3.64 19.21
N ARG A 120 19.96 -4.40 18.86
CA ARG A 120 20.42 -4.53 17.49
C ARG A 120 19.35 -5.14 16.58
N LEU A 121 18.66 -6.19 17.04
CA LEU A 121 17.55 -6.79 16.29
C LEU A 121 16.41 -5.78 16.09
N ARG A 122 15.99 -5.06 17.14
CA ARG A 122 14.96 -4.00 17.02
C ARG A 122 15.36 -2.89 16.07
N LYS A 123 16.60 -2.41 16.16
CA LYS A 123 17.18 -1.40 15.26
C LYS A 123 17.15 -1.87 13.81
N PHE A 124 17.53 -3.12 13.56
CA PHE A 124 17.45 -3.71 12.23
C PHE A 124 16.01 -3.77 11.72
N LEU A 125 15.06 -4.24 12.52
CA LEU A 125 13.65 -4.32 12.11
C LEU A 125 13.05 -2.95 11.79
N PHE A 126 13.38 -1.93 12.59
CA PHE A 126 13.01 -0.55 12.28
C PHE A 126 13.67 -0.07 10.97
N LEU A 127 14.96 -0.32 10.77
CA LEU A 127 15.65 0.11 9.55
C LEU A 127 15.13 -0.60 8.30
N MET A 128 14.70 -1.86 8.40
CA MET A 128 14.00 -2.57 7.34
C MET A 128 12.69 -1.89 6.95
N LYS A 129 11.94 -1.39 7.95
CA LYS A 129 10.76 -0.56 7.73
C LYS A 129 11.13 0.79 7.13
N TYR A 130 12.15 1.47 7.64
CA TYR A 130 12.49 2.83 7.21
C TYR A 130 13.15 2.91 5.83
N ARG A 131 13.95 1.91 5.44
CA ARG A 131 14.70 1.90 4.18
C ARG A 131 13.96 1.23 3.01
N ASN A 132 12.68 0.93 3.16
CA ASN A 132 11.92 0.26 2.11
C ASN A 132 11.76 1.16 0.85
N SER A 133 11.35 0.57 -0.28
CA SER A 133 11.20 1.32 -1.54
C SER A 133 10.19 2.46 -1.45
N GLY A 134 9.06 2.29 -0.76
CA GLY A 134 8.05 3.35 -0.59
C GLY A 134 8.54 4.51 0.26
N MET A 135 9.33 4.25 1.31
CA MET A 135 9.99 5.34 2.05
C MET A 135 11.06 6.00 1.20
N PHE A 136 11.84 5.26 0.42
CA PHE A 136 12.76 5.89 -0.52
C PHE A 136 12.01 6.80 -1.50
N ASP A 137 10.95 6.30 -2.13
CA ASP A 137 10.13 7.07 -3.09
C ASP A 137 9.52 8.33 -2.44
N ARG A 138 9.14 8.28 -1.15
CA ARG A 138 8.63 9.43 -0.39
C ARG A 138 9.62 10.59 -0.33
N TYR A 139 10.92 10.32 -0.10
CA TYR A 139 11.92 11.38 0.07
C TYR A 139 12.74 11.63 -1.20
N ASN A 140 12.71 10.74 -2.19
CA ASN A 140 13.60 10.77 -3.35
C ASN A 140 13.18 11.85 -4.39
N HIS A 141 13.24 13.11 -3.97
CA HIS A 141 12.91 14.30 -4.74
C HIS A 141 14.08 15.28 -4.74
N ASP A 142 14.30 15.93 -5.87
CA ASP A 142 15.33 16.98 -6.02
C ASP A 142 14.80 18.36 -5.60
N HIS A 143 13.47 18.54 -5.51
CA HIS A 143 12.83 19.78 -5.08
C HIS A 143 11.69 19.52 -4.09
N ILE A 144 11.53 20.41 -3.11
CA ILE A 144 10.48 20.32 -2.07
C ILE A 144 9.05 20.46 -2.63
N ASP A 145 8.89 21.00 -3.83
CA ASP A 145 7.58 21.08 -4.51
C ASP A 145 7.10 19.71 -5.02
N GLU A 146 8.01 18.76 -5.20
CA GLU A 146 7.68 17.39 -5.61
C GLU A 146 7.32 16.50 -4.41
N TYR A 147 7.69 16.91 -3.19
CA TYR A 147 7.36 16.20 -1.96
C TYR A 147 5.89 16.40 -1.59
N GLN A 148 5.07 15.39 -1.87
CA GLN A 148 3.61 15.41 -1.68
C GLN A 148 3.19 14.41 -0.60
N ALA A 149 3.66 14.61 0.63
CA ALA A 149 3.28 13.81 1.80
C ALA A 149 2.50 14.64 2.84
N ASP A 150 1.87 13.93 3.78
CA ASP A 150 1.03 14.46 4.84
C ASP A 150 1.77 15.42 5.81
N ASP A 151 3.08 15.27 5.92
CA ASP A 151 3.97 16.05 6.78
C ASP A 151 4.69 17.20 6.06
N ARG A 152 4.33 17.52 4.81
CA ARG A 152 5.05 18.49 3.95
C ARG A 152 5.42 19.81 4.65
N GLU A 153 4.51 20.39 5.43
CA GLU A 153 4.79 21.65 6.14
C GLU A 153 5.83 21.50 7.25
N ARG A 154 5.80 20.38 7.98
CA ARG A 154 6.80 20.07 9.02
C ARG A 154 8.16 19.77 8.38
N MET A 155 8.15 19.06 7.25
CA MET A 155 9.34 18.81 6.44
C MET A 155 9.99 20.12 5.96
N LEU A 156 9.19 21.03 5.39
CA LEU A 156 9.65 22.36 4.96
C LEU A 156 10.33 23.14 6.09
N SER A 157 9.65 23.26 7.24
CA SER A 157 10.17 23.98 8.41
C SER A 157 11.47 23.36 8.93
N TYR A 158 11.55 22.03 8.94
CA TYR A 158 12.77 21.32 9.35
C TYR A 158 13.93 21.54 8.36
N MET A 159 13.65 21.47 7.05
CA MET A 159 14.66 21.70 6.01
C MET A 159 15.21 23.12 6.06
N GLU A 160 14.35 24.14 6.22
CA GLU A 160 14.76 25.54 6.34
C GLU A 160 15.65 25.77 7.57
N SER A 161 15.24 25.25 8.73
CA SER A 161 16.00 25.41 9.98
C SER A 161 17.30 24.61 10.03
N SER A 162 17.37 23.48 9.32
CA SER A 162 18.55 22.59 9.30
C SER A 162 19.45 22.81 8.07
N GLY A 163 19.07 23.71 7.16
CA GLY A 163 19.85 24.04 5.96
C GLY A 163 19.79 22.99 4.84
N PHE A 164 18.81 22.08 4.84
CA PHE A 164 18.64 21.10 3.77
C PHE A 164 17.96 21.70 2.55
N GLN A 165 18.45 21.36 1.36
CA GLN A 165 17.88 21.84 0.09
C GLN A 165 16.91 20.84 -0.55
N ARG A 166 17.10 19.54 -0.29
CA ARG A 166 16.32 18.46 -0.91
C ARG A 166 15.77 17.51 0.14
N PRO A 167 14.53 17.02 0.02
CA PRO A 167 13.97 16.03 0.94
C PRO A 167 14.83 14.77 1.05
N ARG A 168 15.49 14.36 -0.04
CA ARG A 168 16.38 13.19 -0.03
C ARG A 168 17.60 13.34 0.88
N ASP A 169 18.09 14.57 1.07
CA ASP A 169 19.22 14.84 1.96
C ASP A 169 18.82 14.61 3.43
N VAL A 170 17.56 14.89 3.78
CA VAL A 170 16.98 14.57 5.11
C VAL A 170 16.95 13.06 5.33
N TRP A 171 16.51 12.28 4.34
CA TRP A 171 16.48 10.82 4.44
C TRP A 171 17.87 10.21 4.64
N PHE A 172 18.88 10.69 3.89
CA PHE A 172 20.26 10.26 4.09
C PHE A 172 20.78 10.63 5.48
N ASP A 173 20.48 11.84 5.97
CA ASP A 173 20.86 12.26 7.33
C ASP A 173 20.23 11.38 8.42
N ASN A 174 18.95 11.08 8.27
CA ASN A 174 18.21 10.21 9.17
C ASN A 174 18.81 8.79 9.18
N LEU A 175 19.12 8.22 8.00
CA LEU A 175 19.81 6.94 7.91
C LEU A 175 21.16 6.93 8.62
N ARG A 176 21.99 7.97 8.42
CA ARG A 176 23.28 8.10 9.10
C ARG A 176 23.10 8.09 10.62
N ARG A 177 22.19 8.93 11.14
CA ARG A 177 21.94 9.05 12.58
C ARG A 177 21.37 7.79 13.18
N PHE A 178 20.42 7.15 12.51
CA PHE A 178 19.91 5.86 12.93
C PHE A 178 21.03 4.82 12.98
N LEU A 179 21.87 4.71 11.97
CA LEU A 179 22.96 3.72 11.94
C LEU A 179 24.03 4.00 13.01
N ASP A 180 24.36 5.26 13.26
CA ASP A 180 25.44 5.66 14.17
C ASP A 180 25.04 5.72 15.64
N VAL A 181 23.74 5.90 15.95
CA VAL A 181 23.31 5.99 17.34
C VAL A 181 23.60 4.68 18.09
N LYS A 182 24.32 4.82 19.21
CA LYS A 182 24.53 3.74 20.18
C LYS A 182 23.33 3.69 21.11
N MET A 183 22.66 2.54 21.15
CA MET A 183 21.55 2.32 22.07
C MET A 183 22.10 1.96 23.46
N ASP A 184 21.80 2.81 24.44
CA ASP A 184 22.13 2.65 25.85
C ASP A 184 20.91 2.17 26.67
N PRO A 185 21.12 1.43 27.78
CA PRO A 185 20.04 0.97 28.65
C PRO A 185 19.19 2.10 29.25
N GLU A 186 19.78 3.27 29.51
CA GLU A 186 19.11 4.48 30.00
C GLU A 186 18.25 5.16 28.93
N ARG A 187 18.33 4.68 27.69
CA ARG A 187 17.60 5.15 26.52
C ARG A 187 17.86 6.63 26.18
N SER A 188 19.03 7.16 26.54
CA SER A 188 19.44 8.52 26.21
C SER A 188 19.52 8.75 24.69
N TRP A 189 19.74 7.68 23.91
CA TRP A 189 19.65 7.68 22.45
C TRP A 189 18.35 8.30 21.91
N MET A 190 17.21 8.16 22.59
CA MET A 190 15.94 8.76 22.14
C MET A 190 16.00 10.28 22.13
N LYS A 191 16.54 10.86 23.21
CA LYS A 191 16.72 12.32 23.32
C LYS A 191 17.71 12.79 22.27
N THR A 192 18.81 12.06 22.08
CA THR A 192 19.82 12.35 21.06
C THR A 192 19.17 12.45 19.69
N LEU A 193 18.42 11.43 19.26
CA LEU A 193 17.74 11.43 17.96
C LEU A 193 16.75 12.59 17.84
N LYS A 194 15.85 12.80 18.82
CA LYS A 194 14.86 13.89 18.79
C LYS A 194 15.46 15.28 18.59
N THR A 195 16.66 15.52 19.12
CA THR A 195 17.34 16.83 18.99
C THR A 195 18.15 16.98 17.72
N GLN A 196 18.44 15.88 17.04
CA GLN A 196 19.47 15.82 16.02
C GLN A 196 18.90 15.61 14.62
N MET A 197 17.79 14.90 14.49
CA MET A 197 17.24 14.48 13.21
C MET A 197 15.82 14.98 12.99
N TYR A 198 15.20 14.63 11.87
CA TYR A 198 13.80 14.97 11.62
C TYR A 198 12.89 14.40 12.74
N PRO A 199 12.12 15.25 13.47
CA PRO A 199 11.41 14.81 14.68
C PRO A 199 10.40 13.68 14.47
N ASP A 200 9.66 13.69 13.36
CA ASP A 200 8.63 12.68 13.07
C ASP A 200 9.28 11.29 12.87
N ASP A 201 10.42 11.23 12.19
CA ASP A 201 11.17 9.99 11.97
C ASP A 201 11.83 9.48 13.26
N ALA A 202 12.32 10.39 14.11
CA ALA A 202 12.83 10.03 15.44
C ALA A 202 11.72 9.42 16.31
N MET A 203 10.51 10.00 16.27
CA MET A 203 9.34 9.48 16.97
C MET A 203 8.94 8.11 16.43
N MET A 204 8.99 7.90 15.11
CA MET A 204 8.70 6.61 14.50
C MET A 204 9.63 5.50 15.03
N MET A 205 10.93 5.78 15.17
CA MET A 205 11.88 4.82 15.74
C MET A 205 11.58 4.52 17.21
N GLU A 206 11.28 5.55 18.01
CA GLU A 206 10.93 5.37 19.42
C GLU A 206 9.69 4.51 19.61
N LEU A 207 8.62 4.80 18.86
CA LEU A 207 7.38 4.03 18.88
C LEU A 207 7.65 2.56 18.48
N HIS A 208 8.38 2.34 17.39
CA HIS A 208 8.71 0.98 16.93
C HIS A 208 9.50 0.17 17.96
N LEU A 209 10.47 0.79 18.63
CA LEU A 209 11.38 0.13 19.56
C LEU A 209 10.77 -0.11 20.95
N ILE A 210 9.90 0.78 21.43
CA ILE A 210 9.48 0.80 22.85
C ILE A 210 8.02 0.37 23.03
N TRP A 211 7.17 0.61 22.05
CA TRP A 211 5.73 0.35 22.18
C TRP A 211 5.31 -1.04 21.69
N SER A 212 6.26 -1.94 21.47
CA SER A 212 5.99 -3.32 21.07
C SER A 212 6.96 -4.31 21.71
N PHE A 213 6.54 -5.58 21.86
CA PHE A 213 7.43 -6.69 22.17
C PHE A 213 7.63 -7.60 20.95
N ILE A 214 8.79 -8.26 20.89
CA ILE A 214 9.14 -9.23 19.84
C ILE A 214 8.68 -10.63 20.24
N ALA A 215 8.03 -11.33 19.30
CA ALA A 215 7.74 -12.75 19.38
C ALA A 215 8.23 -13.45 18.11
N PHE A 216 8.86 -14.62 18.26
CA PHE A 216 9.21 -15.50 17.15
C PHE A 216 8.10 -16.50 16.93
N CYS A 217 7.64 -16.62 15.69
CA CYS A 217 6.51 -17.47 15.36
C CYS A 217 6.82 -18.32 14.14
N GLU A 218 6.27 -19.52 14.12
CA GLU A 218 6.29 -20.42 12.98
C GLU A 218 4.90 -21.00 12.76
N PRO A 219 4.54 -21.38 11.52
CA PRO A 219 3.27 -22.06 11.29
C PRO A 219 3.24 -23.39 12.04
N ASP A 220 2.07 -23.75 12.59
CA ASP A 220 1.89 -25.03 13.28
C ASP A 220 1.93 -26.22 12.30
N THR A 221 1.56 -25.99 11.05
CA THR A 221 1.57 -27.03 9.99
C THR A 221 2.76 -26.89 9.04
N SER A 222 3.24 -28.03 8.53
CA SER A 222 4.30 -28.07 7.52
C SER A 222 3.88 -27.54 6.14
N GLU A 223 2.59 -27.36 5.89
CA GLU A 223 2.06 -26.91 4.60
C GLU A 223 1.90 -25.38 4.53
N ASP A 224 1.69 -24.74 5.67
CA ASP A 224 1.53 -23.29 5.76
C ASP A 224 2.87 -22.58 5.61
N GLU A 225 2.97 -21.60 4.71
CA GLU A 225 4.17 -20.82 4.50
C GLU A 225 3.84 -19.34 4.44
N PHE A 226 4.72 -18.51 5.00
CA PHE A 226 4.64 -17.07 4.82
C PHE A 226 5.09 -16.67 3.41
N VAL A 227 4.38 -15.73 2.80
CA VAL A 227 4.85 -15.03 1.59
C VAL A 227 5.75 -13.85 1.94
N LEU A 228 6.57 -13.39 1.00
CA LEU A 228 7.43 -12.22 1.17
C LEU A 228 7.11 -11.19 0.07
N THR A 229 6.37 -10.15 0.43
CA THR A 229 6.06 -9.04 -0.48
C THR A 229 7.16 -7.98 -0.44
N GLN A 230 7.26 -7.17 -1.49
CA GLN A 230 8.25 -6.09 -1.58
C GLN A 230 8.19 -5.11 -0.39
N ASN A 231 6.99 -4.89 0.17
CA ASN A 231 6.73 -4.00 1.29
C ASN A 231 6.52 -4.72 2.64
N ALA A 232 6.87 -6.01 2.76
CA ALA A 232 6.54 -6.84 3.93
C ALA A 232 6.90 -6.22 5.29
N TYR A 233 8.02 -5.50 5.40
CA TYR A 233 8.48 -4.86 6.63
C TYR A 233 7.79 -3.53 6.97
N CYS A 234 6.89 -3.07 6.12
CA CYS A 234 6.06 -1.88 6.31
C CYS A 234 4.59 -2.21 6.50
N ILE A 235 4.23 -3.48 6.30
CA ILE A 235 2.87 -3.96 6.50
C ILE A 235 2.66 -4.15 7.99
N PHE A 236 1.57 -3.56 8.47
CA PHE A 236 1.09 -3.71 9.83
C PHE A 236 -0.36 -4.16 9.82
N GLU A 237 -0.77 -4.78 10.92
CA GLU A 237 -2.16 -5.00 11.25
C GLU A 237 -2.62 -3.90 12.22
N GLY A 238 -3.79 -3.34 11.93
CA GLY A 238 -4.47 -2.32 12.74
C GLY A 238 -5.20 -1.29 11.86
N PRO A 239 -6.00 -0.41 12.47
CA PRO A 239 -6.85 0.52 11.74
C PRO A 239 -6.03 1.64 11.08
N SER A 240 -6.42 2.01 9.87
CA SER A 240 -5.99 3.25 9.19
C SER A 240 -7.22 4.03 8.75
N THR A 241 -7.27 5.32 9.08
CA THR A 241 -8.40 6.20 8.78
C THR A 241 -7.89 7.54 8.26
N GLU A 242 -8.42 7.96 7.12
CA GLU A 242 -8.12 9.25 6.52
C GLU A 242 -9.26 10.24 6.76
N LYS A 243 -8.95 11.37 7.40
CA LYS A 243 -9.87 12.48 7.62
C LYS A 243 -9.46 13.64 6.73
N LYS A 244 -10.34 14.04 5.83
CA LYS A 244 -10.14 15.28 5.08
C LYS A 244 -10.56 16.47 5.93
N ASN A 245 -9.64 17.36 6.23
CA ASN A 245 -9.94 18.61 6.91
C ASN A 245 -10.80 19.50 5.97
N PRO A 246 -12.03 19.86 6.36
CA PRO A 246 -12.95 20.57 5.46
C PRO A 246 -12.51 22.01 5.14
N ILE A 247 -11.66 22.61 5.99
CA ILE A 247 -11.18 23.99 5.85
C ILE A 247 -9.88 24.02 5.02
N THR A 248 -8.89 23.22 5.41
CA THR A 248 -7.57 23.22 4.75
C THR A 248 -7.53 22.33 3.52
N ARG A 249 -8.54 21.48 3.32
CA ARG A 249 -8.62 20.42 2.30
C ARG A 249 -7.52 19.37 2.38
N LYS A 250 -6.69 19.40 3.42
CA LYS A 250 -5.64 18.41 3.66
C LYS A 250 -6.24 17.09 4.15
N VAL A 251 -5.61 15.99 3.77
CA VAL A 251 -5.92 14.67 4.29
C VAL A 251 -5.02 14.45 5.51
N GLU A 252 -5.64 14.25 6.66
CA GLU A 252 -5.00 13.84 7.90
C GLU A 252 -5.23 12.34 8.05
N SER A 253 -4.16 11.53 8.04
CA SER A 253 -4.25 10.08 8.23
C SER A 253 -3.90 9.71 9.66
N ASN A 254 -4.80 9.01 10.34
CA ASN A 254 -4.54 8.37 11.63
C ASN A 254 -4.45 6.86 11.42
N TYR A 255 -3.35 6.26 11.84
CA TYR A 255 -3.13 4.82 11.79
C TYR A 255 -2.66 4.31 13.16
N THR A 256 -3.02 3.07 13.48
CA THR A 256 -2.54 2.37 14.67
C THR A 256 -1.94 1.04 14.27
N GLU A 257 -0.71 0.79 14.69
CA GLU A 257 0.01 -0.44 14.38
C GLU A 257 -0.08 -1.39 15.59
N TYR A 258 -1.03 -2.31 15.55
CA TYR A 258 -1.18 -3.34 16.59
C TYR A 258 -0.16 -4.47 16.42
N HIS A 259 0.11 -4.87 15.18
CA HIS A 259 1.15 -5.85 14.87
C HIS A 259 1.98 -5.39 13.67
N ASN A 260 3.31 -5.42 13.77
CA ASN A 260 4.20 -5.35 12.61
C ASN A 260 4.82 -6.74 12.35
N PHE A 261 5.11 -7.03 11.08
CA PHE A 261 5.58 -8.34 10.67
C PHE A 261 6.96 -8.28 10.03
N ALA A 262 7.77 -9.30 10.30
CA ALA A 262 9.10 -9.45 9.75
C ALA A 262 9.34 -10.91 9.35
N PRO A 263 8.86 -11.32 8.16
CA PRO A 263 9.08 -12.67 7.65
C PRO A 263 10.58 -12.88 7.40
N LEU A 264 11.15 -13.90 8.04
CA LEU A 264 12.59 -14.24 7.95
C LEU A 264 12.84 -15.42 7.01
N SER A 265 11.84 -16.29 6.88
CA SER A 265 11.80 -17.44 5.98
C SER A 265 10.34 -17.86 5.76
N PRO A 266 10.07 -18.84 4.89
CA PRO A 266 8.72 -19.40 4.73
C PRO A 266 8.14 -19.97 6.03
N LYS A 267 8.98 -20.36 7.00
CA LYS A 267 8.57 -21.02 8.24
C LYS A 267 8.88 -20.23 9.50
N LEU A 268 9.41 -19.02 9.40
CA LEU A 268 9.78 -18.22 10.58
C LEU A 268 9.48 -16.75 10.32
N ILE A 269 8.72 -16.16 11.24
CA ILE A 269 8.38 -14.75 11.23
C ILE A 269 8.67 -14.15 12.62
N ILE A 270 9.08 -12.89 12.66
CA ILE A 270 9.02 -12.08 13.86
C ILE A 270 7.72 -11.27 13.82
N VAL A 271 6.98 -11.29 14.93
CA VAL A 271 5.83 -10.42 15.17
C VAL A 271 6.21 -9.40 16.23
N LEU A 272 6.02 -8.11 15.93
CA LEU A 272 6.11 -7.03 16.90
C LEU A 272 4.70 -6.68 17.34
N ARG A 273 4.30 -7.12 18.53
CA ARG A 273 2.96 -6.87 19.07
C ARG A 273 2.97 -5.65 19.97
N SER A 274 2.06 -4.72 19.70
CA SER A 274 1.92 -3.47 20.42
C SER A 274 1.53 -3.69 21.89
N HIS A 275 2.07 -2.86 22.77
CA HIS A 275 1.67 -2.78 24.18
C HIS A 275 0.29 -2.12 24.38
N LEU A 276 -0.33 -1.61 23.32
CA LEU A 276 -1.72 -1.15 23.34
C LEU A 276 -2.72 -2.31 23.42
N LEU A 277 -2.30 -3.53 23.03
CA LEU A 277 -3.12 -4.71 23.16
C LEU A 277 -2.91 -5.38 24.53
N PRO A 278 -3.96 -5.96 25.13
CA PRO A 278 -3.83 -6.65 26.40
C PRO A 278 -2.87 -7.84 26.25
N SER A 279 -1.94 -7.99 27.19
CA SER A 279 -1.05 -9.15 27.29
C SER A 279 -1.39 -9.95 28.55
N GLN A 280 -1.33 -11.28 28.46
CA GLN A 280 -1.46 -12.13 29.64
C GLN A 280 -0.20 -12.01 30.51
N GLY A 281 -0.33 -11.38 31.69
CA GLY A 281 0.66 -11.38 32.76
C GLY A 281 1.63 -10.19 32.85
N GLN A 282 2.40 -10.21 33.94
CA GLN A 282 3.53 -9.36 34.37
C GLN A 282 3.34 -7.85 34.56
N ASP A 283 2.31 -7.22 34.00
CA ASP A 283 2.04 -5.82 34.32
C ASP A 283 1.43 -5.67 35.72
N SER A 284 1.85 -4.65 36.47
CA SER A 284 1.10 -4.22 37.65
C SER A 284 -0.26 -3.66 37.22
N ASP A 285 -1.26 -3.75 38.09
CA ASP A 285 -2.63 -3.27 37.77
C ASP A 285 -2.62 -1.81 37.27
N GLY A 286 -1.80 -0.94 37.87
CA GLY A 286 -1.67 0.46 37.43
C GLY A 286 -1.02 0.65 36.05
N LEU A 287 -0.05 -0.20 35.65
CA LEU A 287 0.52 -0.15 34.30
C LEU A 287 -0.48 -0.66 33.25
N ARG A 288 -1.29 -1.65 33.61
CA ARG A 288 -2.38 -2.16 32.77
C ARG A 288 -3.44 -1.08 32.54
N GLU A 289 -3.92 -0.44 33.61
CA GLU A 289 -4.89 0.66 33.53
C GLU A 289 -4.37 1.83 32.67
N LEU A 290 -3.10 2.21 32.85
CA LEU A 290 -2.48 3.26 32.04
C LEU A 290 -2.47 2.89 30.54
N ARG A 291 -2.09 1.65 30.20
CA ARG A 291 -2.10 1.16 28.81
C ARG A 291 -3.49 1.13 28.22
N GLU A 292 -4.49 0.70 28.98
CA GLU A 292 -5.89 0.69 28.55
C GLU A 292 -6.40 2.10 28.26
N GLN A 293 -6.08 3.09 29.13
CA GLN A 293 -6.42 4.50 28.89
C GLN A 293 -5.77 5.04 27.62
N PHE A 294 -4.49 4.74 27.40
CA PHE A 294 -3.79 5.12 26.16
C PHE A 294 -4.40 4.43 24.93
N ALA A 295 -4.71 3.15 25.01
CA ALA A 295 -5.35 2.41 23.91
C ALA A 295 -6.71 3.02 23.55
N MET A 296 -7.54 3.35 24.55
CA MET A 296 -8.82 4.03 24.33
C MET A 296 -8.64 5.42 23.71
N LEU A 297 -7.64 6.19 24.16
CA LEU A 297 -7.34 7.50 23.58
C LEU A 297 -6.97 7.38 22.11
N ILE A 298 -6.05 6.48 21.76
CA ILE A 298 -5.63 6.25 20.37
C ILE A 298 -6.80 5.75 19.52
N GLN A 299 -7.58 4.79 20.03
CA GLN A 299 -8.76 4.27 19.35
C GLN A 299 -9.79 5.37 19.06
N SER A 300 -9.98 6.32 19.98
CA SER A 300 -10.92 7.45 19.82
C SER A 300 -10.53 8.44 18.71
N GLN A 301 -9.28 8.41 18.23
CA GLN A 301 -8.80 9.29 17.16
C GLN A 301 -9.18 8.78 15.75
N HIS A 302 -9.64 7.53 15.64
CA HIS A 302 -10.11 6.95 14.39
C HIS A 302 -11.54 7.38 14.06
N LEU A 303 -11.87 7.41 12.76
CA LEU A 303 -13.21 7.79 12.29
C LEU A 303 -14.33 6.85 12.77
N ARG A 304 -14.02 5.56 12.98
CA ARG A 304 -14.92 4.56 13.54
C ARG A 304 -14.24 3.84 14.71
N PRO A 305 -14.24 4.45 15.92
CA PRO A 305 -13.56 3.87 17.08
C PRO A 305 -14.04 2.45 17.41
N ASP A 306 -15.33 2.17 17.23
CA ASP A 306 -15.95 0.85 17.43
C ASP A 306 -15.38 -0.24 16.52
N LYS A 307 -14.84 0.13 15.36
CA LYS A 307 -14.22 -0.78 14.39
C LYS A 307 -12.69 -0.66 14.36
N ALA A 308 -12.10 0.17 15.20
CA ALA A 308 -10.66 0.42 15.25
C ALA A 308 -9.93 -0.59 16.17
N GLY A 309 -10.39 -1.83 16.23
CA GLY A 309 -9.77 -2.92 16.99
C GLY A 309 -8.78 -3.74 16.16
N SER A 310 -8.07 -4.66 16.82
CA SER A 310 -7.14 -5.59 16.18
C SER A 310 -7.85 -6.85 15.72
N ILE A 311 -7.70 -7.24 14.45
CA ILE A 311 -8.19 -8.52 13.91
C ILE A 311 -7.31 -9.72 14.33
N LEU A 312 -6.13 -9.45 14.90
CA LEU A 312 -5.21 -10.44 15.46
C LEU A 312 -5.09 -10.31 16.98
N GLN A 313 -6.14 -9.82 17.66
CA GLN A 313 -6.06 -9.54 19.10
C GLN A 313 -5.78 -10.80 19.93
N ASP A 314 -6.32 -11.93 19.47
CA ASP A 314 -6.25 -13.27 20.05
C ASP A 314 -5.01 -14.07 19.64
N LEU A 315 -4.07 -13.46 18.88
CA LEU A 315 -2.83 -14.10 18.47
C LEU A 315 -2.10 -14.69 19.71
N PRO A 316 -1.78 -16.01 19.73
CA PRO A 316 -1.34 -16.71 20.94
C PRO A 316 0.15 -16.51 21.22
N ILE A 317 0.55 -15.25 21.40
CA ILE A 317 1.93 -14.84 21.67
C ILE A 317 2.02 -14.06 22.98
N ARG A 318 3.19 -14.15 23.61
CA ARG A 318 3.50 -13.44 24.86
C ARG A 318 4.91 -12.85 24.82
N PRO A 319 5.20 -11.83 25.64
CA PRO A 319 6.56 -11.30 25.78
C PRO A 319 7.57 -12.39 26.15
N CYS A 320 8.84 -12.16 25.80
CA CYS A 320 9.94 -13.01 26.23
C CYS A 320 10.10 -13.01 27.76
N HIS A 321 10.69 -14.07 28.30
CA HIS A 321 11.07 -14.08 29.71
C HIS A 321 12.36 -13.26 29.92
N THR A 322 12.30 -12.25 30.79
CA THR A 322 13.43 -11.37 31.08
C THR A 322 14.10 -11.77 32.39
N ILE A 323 15.42 -11.97 32.35
CA ILE A 323 16.27 -12.24 33.51
C ILE A 323 17.13 -11.00 33.75
N TYR A 324 16.85 -10.28 34.83
CA TYR A 324 17.58 -9.07 35.21
C TYR A 324 18.88 -9.40 35.93
N ALA A 325 19.98 -8.75 35.55
CA ALA A 325 21.31 -9.07 36.07
C ALA A 325 21.51 -8.70 37.55
N ALA A 326 20.69 -7.79 38.10
CA ALA A 326 20.62 -7.50 39.54
C ALA A 326 19.27 -6.81 39.83
N PRO A 327 18.23 -7.55 40.25
CA PRO A 327 16.96 -6.94 40.61
C PRO A 327 17.18 -6.05 41.84
N ASP A 328 16.94 -4.75 41.71
CA ASP A 328 17.06 -3.82 42.82
C ASP A 328 15.83 -4.00 43.73
N ILE A 329 15.98 -4.82 44.78
CA ILE A 329 14.87 -5.26 45.65
C ILE A 329 14.41 -4.13 46.61
N THR A 330 15.15 -3.02 46.71
CA THR A 330 14.97 -2.02 47.78
C THR A 330 14.25 -0.74 47.38
N SER A 331 13.90 -0.53 46.11
CA SER A 331 13.23 0.71 45.64
C SER A 331 11.86 0.42 45.05
N ALA A 332 10.85 0.30 45.92
CA ALA A 332 9.44 0.30 45.51
C ALA A 332 8.97 1.66 44.92
N SER A 333 9.82 2.69 44.93
CA SER A 333 9.49 4.06 44.53
C SER A 333 10.14 4.52 43.21
N SER A 334 10.99 3.71 42.58
CA SER A 334 11.49 4.00 41.23
C SER A 334 11.02 2.94 40.24
N LEU A 335 9.90 3.23 39.55
CA LEU A 335 9.47 2.58 38.30
C LEU A 335 10.54 2.61 37.17
N ARG A 336 11.72 3.17 37.42
CA ARG A 336 12.92 2.91 36.63
C ARG A 336 13.55 1.61 37.12
N ALA A 337 13.04 0.47 36.63
CA ALA A 337 13.89 -0.71 36.54
C ALA A 337 15.19 -0.25 35.86
N SER A 338 16.32 -0.31 36.57
CA SER A 338 17.61 0.04 35.99
C SER A 338 17.95 -1.06 34.99
N PHE A 339 17.49 -0.89 33.74
CA PHE A 339 17.85 -1.78 32.64
C PHE A 339 19.37 -1.87 32.58
N ARG A 340 19.91 -3.09 32.48
CA ARG A 340 21.36 -3.32 32.48
C ARG A 340 21.77 -3.93 31.16
N GLU A 341 23.02 -3.68 30.76
CA GLU A 341 23.61 -4.27 29.55
C GLU A 341 23.61 -5.81 29.61
N ASN A 342 23.69 -6.38 30.81
CA ASN A 342 23.77 -7.82 31.05
C ASN A 342 22.40 -8.49 31.24
N ASP A 343 21.28 -7.78 31.04
CA ASP A 343 19.95 -8.39 31.05
C ASP A 343 19.83 -9.43 29.93
N ARG A 344 19.24 -10.59 30.23
CA ARG A 344 19.06 -11.72 29.31
C ARG A 344 17.59 -11.90 28.97
N PHE A 345 17.31 -12.14 27.70
CA PHE A 345 15.97 -12.25 27.13
C PHE A 345 15.80 -13.62 26.50
N GLN A 346 14.90 -14.43 27.07
CA GLN A 346 14.64 -15.80 26.64
C GLN A 346 13.35 -15.87 25.82
N PHE A 347 13.52 -16.22 24.55
CA PHE A 347 12.46 -16.35 23.56
C PHE A 347 12.14 -17.81 23.29
N GLN A 348 10.85 -18.11 23.23
CA GLN A 348 10.31 -19.34 22.65
C GLN A 348 9.79 -19.06 21.24
N CYS A 349 9.63 -20.12 20.44
CA CYS A 349 8.89 -20.04 19.18
C CYS A 349 7.42 -20.36 19.44
N PHE A 350 6.51 -19.51 18.97
CA PHE A 350 5.08 -19.76 19.03
C PHE A 350 4.61 -20.45 17.75
N LYS A 351 3.88 -21.55 17.92
CA LYS A 351 3.19 -22.21 16.82
C LYS A 351 1.92 -21.45 16.50
N LEU A 352 1.79 -20.94 15.28
CA LEU A 352 0.60 -20.25 14.82
C LEU A 352 -0.37 -21.24 14.17
N PRO A 353 -1.58 -21.38 14.72
CA PRO A 353 -2.68 -22.04 14.02
C PRO A 353 -2.83 -21.50 12.59
N SER A 354 -3.23 -22.38 11.66
CA SER A 354 -3.34 -22.05 10.23
C SER A 354 -4.18 -20.81 9.93
N HIS A 355 -5.21 -20.53 10.74
CA HIS A 355 -6.05 -19.35 10.55
C HIS A 355 -5.29 -18.03 10.79
N HIS A 356 -4.40 -17.96 11.78
CA HIS A 356 -3.55 -16.79 12.01
C HIS A 356 -2.49 -16.64 10.91
N THR A 357 -1.85 -17.73 10.50
CA THR A 357 -0.91 -17.71 9.37
C THR A 357 -1.58 -17.23 8.09
N THR A 358 -2.80 -17.72 7.83
CA THR A 358 -3.66 -17.27 6.72
C THR A 358 -3.98 -15.79 6.84
N LEU A 359 -4.35 -15.29 8.01
CA LEU A 359 -4.69 -13.88 8.22
C LEU A 359 -3.49 -12.95 8.00
N ILE A 360 -2.30 -13.35 8.46
CA ILE A 360 -1.03 -12.64 8.21
C ILE A 360 -0.72 -12.61 6.71
N ASN A 361 -0.84 -13.74 6.02
CA ASN A 361 -0.65 -13.78 4.57
C ASN A 361 -1.69 -12.95 3.80
N ASN A 362 -2.94 -12.92 4.28
CA ASN A 362 -3.97 -12.05 3.70
C ASN A 362 -3.61 -10.58 3.83
N LEU A 363 -3.04 -10.15 4.97
CA LEU A 363 -2.53 -8.78 5.13
C LEU A 363 -1.37 -8.49 4.17
N PHE A 364 -0.45 -9.44 3.98
CA PHE A 364 0.62 -9.29 3.00
C PHE A 364 0.07 -9.10 1.58
N LEU A 365 -0.90 -9.92 1.17
CA LEU A 365 -1.53 -9.82 -0.15
C LEU A 365 -2.36 -8.53 -0.28
N GLU A 366 -3.10 -8.14 0.76
CA GLU A 366 -3.93 -6.94 0.76
C GLU A 366 -3.11 -5.66 0.50
N GLU A 367 -1.97 -5.54 1.15
CA GLU A 367 -1.11 -4.35 1.09
C GLU A 367 -0.09 -4.40 -0.05
N ALA A 368 0.03 -5.49 -0.79
CA ALA A 368 1.00 -5.63 -1.88
C ALA A 368 0.56 -4.96 -3.20
N HIS A 369 -0.63 -4.34 -3.25
CA HIS A 369 -1.21 -3.76 -4.46
C HIS A 369 -0.40 -2.61 -5.09
N ALA A 370 0.45 -1.93 -4.30
CA ALA A 370 1.35 -0.88 -4.78
C ALA A 370 2.74 -1.41 -5.20
N THR A 371 2.97 -2.73 -5.11
CA THR A 371 4.28 -3.34 -5.36
C THR A 371 4.35 -3.99 -6.74
N SER A 372 5.57 -4.34 -7.18
CA SER A 372 5.80 -5.05 -8.45
C SER A 372 5.88 -6.58 -8.29
N SER A 373 5.98 -7.07 -7.04
CA SER A 373 6.46 -8.42 -6.81
C SER A 373 6.13 -9.04 -5.46
N ILE A 374 5.86 -10.35 -5.50
CA ILE A 374 5.62 -11.20 -4.33
C ILE A 374 6.48 -12.45 -4.47
N VAL A 375 7.38 -12.67 -3.52
CA VAL A 375 8.23 -13.87 -3.44
C VAL A 375 7.52 -14.95 -2.62
N TYR A 376 7.63 -16.20 -3.06
CA TYR A 376 7.06 -17.36 -2.40
C TYR A 376 8.04 -18.54 -2.44
N HIS A 377 7.84 -19.53 -1.56
CA HIS A 377 8.69 -20.72 -1.55
C HIS A 377 8.09 -21.84 -2.39
N SER A 378 6.99 -22.47 -1.93
CA SER A 378 6.33 -23.54 -2.65
C SER A 378 5.15 -23.05 -3.49
N ARG A 379 4.95 -23.70 -4.65
CA ARG A 379 3.78 -23.44 -5.52
C ARG A 379 2.46 -23.85 -4.85
N ALA A 380 2.50 -24.91 -4.03
CA ALA A 380 1.34 -25.41 -3.31
C ALA A 380 0.87 -24.42 -2.24
N SER A 381 1.78 -23.93 -1.39
CA SER A 381 1.42 -22.95 -0.36
C SER A 381 0.99 -21.62 -0.99
N LEU A 382 1.62 -21.18 -2.09
CA LEU A 382 1.15 -19.99 -2.82
C LEU A 382 -0.30 -20.15 -3.28
N LYS A 383 -0.66 -21.29 -3.87
CA LYS A 383 -2.04 -21.56 -4.30
C LYS A 383 -3.00 -21.47 -3.12
N ALA A 384 -2.68 -22.13 -2.01
CA ALA A 384 -3.51 -22.11 -0.81
C ALA A 384 -3.70 -20.68 -0.26
N ASN A 385 -2.61 -19.91 -0.16
CA ASN A 385 -2.65 -18.52 0.30
C ASN A 385 -3.53 -17.63 -0.60
N LEU A 386 -3.41 -17.76 -1.93
CA LEU A 386 -4.27 -17.01 -2.85
C LEU A 386 -5.73 -17.43 -2.73
N GLU A 387 -6.03 -18.74 -2.67
CA GLU A 387 -7.41 -19.22 -2.50
C GLU A 387 -8.04 -18.71 -1.20
N ASN A 388 -7.29 -18.74 -0.11
CA ASN A 388 -7.75 -18.24 1.18
C ASN A 388 -8.02 -16.73 1.13
N TYR A 389 -7.12 -15.94 0.53
CA TYR A 389 -7.31 -14.50 0.36
C TYR A 389 -8.53 -14.17 -0.49
N MET A 390 -8.78 -14.91 -1.58
CA MET A 390 -9.95 -14.71 -2.44
C MET A 390 -11.27 -15.06 -1.75
N LYS A 391 -11.28 -16.10 -0.91
CA LYS A 391 -12.46 -16.55 -0.15
C LYS A 391 -12.74 -15.69 1.09
N ALA A 392 -11.70 -15.08 1.68
CA ALA A 392 -11.83 -14.35 2.93
C ALA A 392 -12.81 -13.18 2.83
N ASP A 393 -13.80 -13.13 3.73
CA ASP A 393 -14.77 -12.04 3.84
C ASP A 393 -14.45 -11.21 5.08
N ILE A 394 -13.37 -10.43 5.00
CA ILE A 394 -12.88 -9.56 6.09
C ILE A 394 -13.26 -8.12 5.75
N ASP A 395 -13.93 -7.42 6.67
CA ASP A 395 -14.36 -6.03 6.49
C ASP A 395 -13.16 -5.14 6.09
N GLY A 396 -13.35 -4.29 5.08
CA GLY A 396 -12.30 -3.41 4.53
C GLY A 396 -11.32 -4.06 3.54
N MET A 397 -11.12 -5.38 3.55
CA MET A 397 -10.23 -6.04 2.59
C MET A 397 -10.83 -6.13 1.19
N LYS A 398 -9.98 -6.14 0.15
CA LYS A 398 -10.40 -6.19 -1.28
C LYS A 398 -11.38 -5.07 -1.68
N ALA A 399 -11.40 -3.99 -0.91
CA ALA A 399 -12.16 -2.78 -1.19
C ALA A 399 -11.60 -2.04 -2.42
N ILE A 400 -12.44 -1.78 -3.41
CA ILE A 400 -12.07 -1.05 -4.63
C ILE A 400 -12.77 0.31 -4.61
N ILE A 401 -11.97 1.37 -4.47
CA ILE A 401 -12.44 2.77 -4.50
C ILE A 401 -12.49 3.28 -5.95
N ASP A 402 -11.45 2.98 -6.73
CA ASP A 402 -11.33 3.32 -8.14
C ASP A 402 -11.36 2.04 -8.98
N PRO A 403 -12.43 1.77 -9.75
CA PRO A 403 -12.51 0.62 -10.65
C PRO A 403 -11.41 0.58 -11.72
N LEU A 404 -10.81 1.73 -12.06
CA LEU A 404 -9.69 1.84 -12.98
C LEU A 404 -8.34 1.93 -12.26
N GLY A 405 -8.34 1.88 -10.93
CA GLY A 405 -7.15 2.04 -10.12
C GLY A 405 -6.30 0.77 -10.11
N LYS A 406 -5.01 0.94 -9.76
CA LYS A 406 -4.01 -0.14 -9.63
C LYS A 406 -4.49 -1.31 -8.77
N ARG A 407 -5.35 -1.04 -7.79
CA ARG A 407 -5.91 -2.05 -6.89
C ARG A 407 -6.86 -3.02 -7.59
N HIS A 408 -7.68 -2.55 -8.53
CA HIS A 408 -8.53 -3.44 -9.32
C HIS A 408 -7.70 -4.32 -10.26
N GLU A 409 -6.69 -3.73 -10.92
CA GLU A 409 -5.74 -4.45 -11.79
C GLU A 409 -4.95 -5.50 -10.99
N TYR A 410 -4.52 -5.16 -9.78
CA TYR A 410 -3.83 -6.05 -8.85
C TYR A 410 -4.68 -7.28 -8.48
N LEU A 411 -5.93 -7.08 -8.04
CA LEU A 411 -6.82 -8.19 -7.67
C LEU A 411 -7.12 -9.09 -8.88
N THR A 412 -7.28 -8.49 -10.06
CA THR A 412 -7.48 -9.23 -11.31
C THR A 412 -6.24 -10.04 -11.70
N THR A 413 -5.04 -9.50 -11.44
CA THR A 413 -3.76 -10.22 -11.62
C THR A 413 -3.67 -11.40 -10.68
N LEU A 414 -3.94 -11.23 -9.39
CA LEU A 414 -3.92 -12.33 -8.42
C LEU A 414 -4.94 -13.43 -8.78
N GLU A 415 -6.14 -13.06 -9.22
CA GLU A 415 -7.18 -13.99 -9.66
C GLU A 415 -6.75 -14.77 -10.92
N LYS A 416 -6.06 -14.12 -11.86
CA LYS A 416 -5.44 -14.82 -13.00
C LYS A 416 -4.38 -15.82 -12.53
N ILE A 417 -3.45 -15.40 -11.66
CA ILE A 417 -2.40 -16.28 -11.13
C ILE A 417 -3.00 -17.48 -10.38
N CYS A 418 -4.04 -17.26 -9.58
CA CYS A 418 -4.73 -18.32 -8.86
C CYS A 418 -5.34 -19.36 -9.83
N ARG A 419 -5.93 -18.91 -10.94
CA ARG A 419 -6.41 -19.79 -12.02
C ARG A 419 -5.28 -20.52 -12.74
N ASP A 420 -4.16 -19.85 -13.01
CA ASP A 420 -2.95 -20.47 -13.61
C ASP A 420 -2.31 -21.53 -12.68
N LEU A 421 -2.62 -21.49 -11.37
CA LEU A 421 -2.30 -22.52 -10.38
C LEU A 421 -3.34 -23.66 -10.30
N GLY A 422 -4.36 -23.64 -11.16
CA GLY A 422 -5.42 -24.65 -11.22
C GLY A 422 -6.47 -24.47 -10.12
N SER A 423 -6.72 -23.25 -9.66
CA SER A 423 -7.87 -22.93 -8.81
C SER A 423 -9.09 -22.50 -9.63
N SER A 424 -10.28 -22.78 -9.12
CA SER A 424 -11.56 -22.30 -9.67
C SER A 424 -12.17 -21.17 -8.84
N VAL A 425 -11.47 -20.68 -7.81
CA VAL A 425 -11.96 -19.65 -6.89
C VAL A 425 -11.94 -18.28 -7.57
N SER A 426 -13.04 -17.54 -7.47
CA SER A 426 -13.15 -16.16 -7.93
C SER A 426 -12.96 -15.17 -6.78
N CYS A 427 -12.39 -14.00 -7.08
CA CYS A 427 -12.22 -12.92 -6.11
C CYS A 427 -13.56 -12.21 -5.87
N ARG A 428 -14.09 -12.23 -4.64
CA ARG A 428 -15.18 -11.32 -4.26
C ARG A 428 -14.61 -9.92 -4.11
N LYS A 429 -14.87 -9.06 -5.10
CA LYS A 429 -14.44 -7.66 -5.11
C LYS A 429 -15.53 -6.81 -4.46
N THR A 430 -15.19 -6.08 -3.41
CA THR A 430 -16.11 -5.13 -2.80
C THR A 430 -15.83 -3.78 -3.42
N PHE A 431 -16.66 -3.36 -4.38
CA PHE A 431 -16.64 -1.99 -4.82
C PHE A 431 -17.21 -1.15 -3.69
N ILE A 432 -16.36 -0.37 -3.04
CA ILE A 432 -16.86 0.68 -2.16
C ILE A 432 -17.49 1.68 -3.13
N GLU A 433 -18.83 1.66 -3.22
CA GLU A 433 -19.57 2.83 -3.70
C GLU A 433 -18.91 3.99 -3.01
N PRO A 434 -18.28 4.94 -3.73
CA PRO A 434 -17.36 5.89 -3.13
C PRO A 434 -18.03 6.46 -1.89
N GLY A 435 -17.56 5.95 -0.76
CA GLY A 435 -18.18 6.17 0.53
C GLY A 435 -17.71 7.55 0.89
N PHE A 436 -18.30 8.55 0.26
CA PHE A 436 -18.03 9.91 0.61
C PHE A 436 -18.39 9.99 2.09
N PRO A 437 -17.46 10.39 2.97
CA PRO A 437 -17.90 10.91 4.25
C PRO A 437 -19.04 11.89 3.95
N PRO A 438 -20.12 11.92 4.76
CA PRO A 438 -21.27 12.80 4.53
C PRO A 438 -20.87 14.28 4.36
N ASP A 439 -19.63 14.65 4.67
CA ASP A 439 -19.02 15.91 4.27
C ASP A 439 -18.27 15.86 2.93
N LYS A 440 -19.03 16.18 1.87
CA LYS A 440 -18.64 17.11 0.80
C LYS A 440 -17.25 16.88 0.14
N GLY A 441 -16.91 15.65 -0.21
CA GLY A 441 -15.92 15.38 -1.27
C GLY A 441 -16.51 15.78 -2.63
N HIS A 442 -15.93 16.78 -3.29
CA HIS A 442 -16.50 17.50 -4.44
C HIS A 442 -16.54 16.69 -5.74
N MET A 443 -17.21 15.55 -5.77
CA MET A 443 -17.69 14.99 -7.03
C MET A 443 -18.84 15.88 -7.51
N HIS A 444 -18.75 16.41 -8.71
CA HIS A 444 -19.87 17.14 -9.29
C HIS A 444 -20.97 16.13 -9.65
N MET A 445 -22.24 16.51 -9.49
CA MET A 445 -23.40 15.70 -9.87
C MET A 445 -23.24 15.07 -11.26
N ALA A 446 -22.72 15.83 -12.23
CA ALA A 446 -22.46 15.33 -13.59
C ALA A 446 -21.53 14.10 -13.63
N SER A 447 -20.47 14.07 -12.82
CA SER A 447 -19.54 12.94 -12.74
C SER A 447 -20.17 11.73 -12.04
N PHE A 448 -21.00 11.97 -11.01
CA PHE A 448 -21.72 10.89 -10.34
C PHE A 448 -22.74 10.24 -11.26
N VAL A 449 -23.57 11.05 -11.93
CA VAL A 449 -24.57 10.57 -12.88
C VAL A 449 -23.89 9.85 -14.05
N ALA A 450 -22.72 10.31 -14.49
CA ALA A 450 -21.90 9.61 -15.49
C ALA A 450 -21.53 8.19 -15.05
N LEU A 451 -21.03 8.05 -13.83
CA LEU A 451 -20.67 6.75 -13.26
C LEU A 451 -21.90 5.82 -13.17
N GLU A 452 -23.00 6.32 -12.60
CA GLU A 452 -24.23 5.55 -12.43
C GLU A 452 -24.83 5.09 -13.76
N VAL A 453 -24.81 5.95 -14.78
CA VAL A 453 -25.21 5.62 -16.15
C VAL A 453 -24.28 4.58 -16.76
N GLY A 454 -22.95 4.73 -16.60
CA GLY A 454 -21.96 3.77 -17.07
C GLY A 454 -22.17 2.36 -16.47
N ILE A 455 -22.36 2.29 -15.14
CA ILE A 455 -22.68 1.04 -14.43
C ILE A 455 -24.00 0.45 -14.96
N GLY A 456 -25.03 1.27 -15.10
CA GLY A 456 -26.34 0.85 -15.61
C GLY A 456 -26.26 0.24 -17.00
N LEU A 457 -25.46 0.83 -17.89
CA LEU A 457 -25.27 0.34 -19.25
C LEU A 457 -24.58 -1.04 -19.30
N LEU A 458 -23.63 -1.30 -18.40
CA LEU A 458 -22.98 -2.60 -18.29
C LEU A 458 -23.88 -3.68 -17.68
N LYS A 459 -24.86 -3.29 -16.85
CA LYS A 459 -25.83 -4.25 -16.27
C LYS A 459 -26.88 -4.71 -17.30
N ILE A 460 -27.24 -3.88 -18.27
CA ILE A 460 -28.21 -4.22 -19.32
C ILE A 460 -27.67 -5.25 -20.33
N SER A 461 -26.34 -5.35 -20.52
CA SER A 461 -25.76 -6.30 -21.49
C SER A 461 -25.83 -7.77 -21.06
N GLY A 462 -26.40 -8.08 -19.89
CA GLY A 462 -26.75 -9.43 -19.46
C GLY A 462 -25.57 -10.35 -19.11
N THR A 463 -24.33 -9.85 -19.24
CA THR A 463 -23.09 -10.55 -18.85
C THR A 463 -22.05 -9.52 -18.41
N GLU A 464 -21.45 -9.71 -17.22
CA GLU A 464 -20.53 -8.77 -16.55
C GLU A 464 -19.24 -8.42 -17.33
N ARG A 465 -19.08 -8.86 -18.58
CA ARG A 465 -17.87 -8.68 -19.39
C ARG A 465 -18.11 -8.17 -20.81
N LEU A 466 -19.34 -7.88 -21.22
CA LEU A 466 -19.64 -7.39 -22.56
C LEU A 466 -20.09 -5.93 -22.54
N LEU A 467 -19.41 -5.11 -23.35
CA LEU A 467 -19.75 -3.71 -23.56
C LEU A 467 -21.11 -3.56 -24.28
N PRO A 468 -21.82 -2.44 -24.10
CA PRO A 468 -23.10 -2.21 -24.76
C PRO A 468 -22.96 -2.30 -26.29
N ARG A 469 -23.89 -3.01 -26.94
CA ARG A 469 -23.87 -3.21 -28.40
C ARG A 469 -23.80 -1.89 -29.17
N ALA A 470 -24.61 -0.90 -28.78
CA ALA A 470 -24.60 0.43 -29.41
C ALA A 470 -23.23 1.13 -29.29
N TYR A 471 -22.55 0.99 -28.14
CA TYR A 471 -21.21 1.52 -27.95
C TYR A 471 -20.19 0.81 -28.85
N LEU A 472 -20.25 -0.52 -28.95
CA LEU A 472 -19.37 -1.30 -29.83
C LEU A 472 -19.58 -1.00 -31.32
N LEU A 473 -20.80 -0.66 -31.74
CA LEU A 473 -21.09 -0.20 -33.10
C LEU A 473 -20.43 1.16 -33.39
N LEU A 474 -20.42 2.06 -32.41
CA LEU A 474 -19.81 3.39 -32.56
C LEU A 474 -18.28 3.34 -32.44
N LYS A 475 -17.75 2.40 -31.66
CA LYS A 475 -16.31 2.22 -31.44
C LYS A 475 -15.89 0.75 -31.54
N PRO A 476 -15.75 0.22 -32.77
CA PRO A 476 -15.33 -1.16 -32.98
C PRO A 476 -13.96 -1.44 -32.34
N GLY A 477 -13.83 -2.59 -31.66
CA GLY A 477 -12.57 -2.99 -31.00
C GLY A 477 -12.30 -2.32 -29.65
N ALA A 478 -13.25 -1.53 -29.12
CA ALA A 478 -13.13 -0.94 -27.79
C ALA A 478 -13.10 -2.01 -26.69
N ASN A 479 -12.28 -1.77 -25.67
CA ASN A 479 -12.25 -2.55 -24.44
C ASN A 479 -12.89 -1.75 -23.29
N GLU A 480 -13.04 -2.39 -22.13
CA GLU A 480 -13.68 -1.78 -20.96
C GLU A 480 -13.01 -0.47 -20.51
N ARG A 481 -11.68 -0.40 -20.61
CA ARG A 481 -10.93 0.82 -20.31
C ARG A 481 -11.30 1.97 -21.25
N ALA A 482 -11.45 1.69 -22.55
CA ALA A 482 -11.89 2.69 -23.52
C ALA A 482 -13.31 3.18 -23.22
N PHE A 483 -14.20 2.27 -22.81
CA PHE A 483 -15.57 2.60 -22.41
C PHE A 483 -15.60 3.55 -21.21
N TRP A 484 -14.90 3.22 -20.12
CA TRP A 484 -14.90 4.08 -18.93
C TRP A 484 -14.21 5.43 -19.16
N ASN A 485 -13.18 5.48 -20.00
CA ASN A 485 -12.60 6.76 -20.42
C ASN A 485 -13.65 7.62 -21.16
N ASP A 486 -14.44 7.03 -22.06
CA ASP A 486 -15.49 7.76 -22.76
C ASP A 486 -16.65 8.16 -21.83
N VAL A 487 -16.96 7.38 -20.78
CA VAL A 487 -17.91 7.74 -19.72
C VAL A 487 -17.43 8.96 -18.93
N ASP A 488 -16.17 8.96 -18.49
CA ASP A 488 -15.57 10.10 -17.79
C ASP A 488 -15.60 11.37 -18.64
N GLN A 489 -15.14 11.27 -19.89
CA GLN A 489 -15.16 12.39 -20.83
C GLN A 489 -16.58 12.91 -21.09
N ALA A 490 -17.57 12.03 -21.21
CA ALA A 490 -18.97 12.44 -21.35
C ALA A 490 -19.51 13.13 -20.08
N GLY A 491 -19.08 12.69 -18.89
CA GLY A 491 -19.34 13.37 -17.62
C GLY A 491 -18.76 14.78 -17.56
N LEU A 492 -17.53 14.97 -18.08
CA LEU A 492 -16.89 16.28 -18.19
C LEU A 492 -17.63 17.22 -19.16
N LEU A 493 -18.16 16.70 -20.27
CA LEU A 493 -19.03 17.47 -21.17
C LEU A 493 -20.29 17.97 -20.44
N MET A 494 -20.92 17.11 -19.62
CA MET A 494 -22.10 17.49 -18.84
C MET A 494 -21.77 18.50 -17.73
N LEU A 495 -20.59 18.38 -17.10
CA LEU A 495 -20.07 19.36 -16.16
C LEU A 495 -19.90 20.73 -16.84
N LEU A 496 -19.24 20.76 -18.01
CA LEU A 496 -19.03 21.99 -18.78
C LEU A 496 -20.36 22.64 -19.16
N ARG A 497 -21.33 21.87 -19.65
CA ARG A 497 -22.69 22.37 -19.92
C ARG A 497 -23.31 23.02 -18.68
N THR A 498 -23.31 22.32 -17.55
CA THR A 498 -23.90 22.82 -16.29
C THR A 498 -23.24 24.12 -15.85
N LYS A 499 -21.91 24.21 -15.91
CA LYS A 499 -21.17 25.41 -15.49
C LYS A 499 -21.43 26.60 -16.41
N VAL A 500 -21.47 26.37 -17.73
CA VAL A 500 -21.82 27.42 -18.71
C VAL A 500 -23.24 27.91 -18.49
N ASP A 501 -24.22 27.02 -18.36
CA ASP A 501 -25.62 27.42 -18.14
C ASP A 501 -25.80 28.18 -16.82
N ARG A 502 -25.07 27.78 -15.77
CA ARG A 502 -25.05 28.51 -14.49
C ARG A 502 -24.46 29.90 -14.63
N ALA A 503 -23.33 30.04 -15.33
CA ALA A 503 -22.69 31.34 -15.57
C ALA A 503 -23.60 32.27 -16.40
N LEU A 504 -24.24 31.75 -17.45
CA LEU A 504 -25.19 32.50 -18.27
C LEU A 504 -26.41 32.99 -17.47
N LYS A 505 -26.84 32.23 -16.45
CA LYS A 505 -27.95 32.66 -15.57
C LYS A 505 -27.62 33.92 -14.78
N THR A 506 -26.37 34.12 -14.40
CA THR A 506 -25.91 35.29 -13.62
C THR A 506 -25.25 36.38 -14.48
N ALA A 507 -25.04 36.12 -15.77
CA ALA A 507 -24.40 37.07 -16.68
C ALA A 507 -25.35 38.20 -17.12
N ARG A 508 -24.79 39.41 -17.26
CA ARG A 508 -25.48 40.61 -17.78
C ARG A 508 -25.64 40.63 -19.31
N LEU A 509 -25.65 39.45 -19.94
CA LEU A 509 -25.82 39.29 -21.38
C LEU A 509 -27.30 39.36 -21.77
N THR A 510 -27.59 39.83 -22.97
CA THR A 510 -28.92 39.72 -23.61
C THR A 510 -29.25 38.26 -23.93
N ASP A 511 -30.53 37.94 -24.12
CA ASP A 511 -30.94 36.57 -24.48
C ASP A 511 -30.36 36.12 -25.83
N LYS A 512 -30.19 37.06 -26.77
CA LYS A 512 -29.53 36.80 -28.05
C LYS A 512 -28.08 36.36 -27.84
N GLU A 513 -27.32 37.06 -27.01
CA GLU A 513 -25.93 36.70 -26.69
C GLU A 513 -25.84 35.38 -25.91
N LYS A 514 -26.75 35.13 -24.96
CA LYS A 514 -26.83 33.84 -24.26
C LYS A 514 -27.11 32.69 -25.22
N SER A 515 -27.98 32.91 -26.22
CA SER A 515 -28.27 31.94 -27.26
C SER A 515 -27.03 31.63 -28.12
N VAL A 516 -26.26 32.65 -28.48
CA VAL A 516 -24.97 32.47 -29.19
C VAL A 516 -24.02 31.58 -28.38
N VAL A 517 -23.83 31.84 -27.08
CA VAL A 517 -22.94 31.02 -26.24
C VAL A 517 -23.40 29.56 -26.15
N ARG A 518 -24.71 29.33 -26.01
CA ARG A 518 -25.26 27.96 -26.00
C ARG A 518 -25.03 27.25 -27.33
N LYS A 519 -25.23 27.95 -28.45
CA LYS A 519 -24.98 27.42 -29.79
C LYS A 519 -23.50 27.08 -29.99
N THR A 520 -22.58 27.98 -29.64
CA THR A 520 -21.14 27.72 -29.72
C THR A 520 -20.72 26.50 -28.90
N ARG A 521 -21.29 26.32 -27.70
CA ARG A 521 -21.05 25.11 -26.91
C ARG A 521 -21.57 23.84 -27.60
N GLN A 522 -22.76 23.90 -28.20
CA GLN A 522 -23.32 22.77 -28.96
C GLN A 522 -22.45 22.43 -30.18
N ASP A 523 -22.04 23.45 -30.94
CA ASP A 523 -21.14 23.30 -32.08
C ASP A 523 -19.81 22.65 -31.66
N PHE A 524 -19.26 23.06 -30.51
CA PHE A 524 -18.08 22.42 -29.92
C PHE A 524 -18.33 20.96 -29.54
N PHE A 525 -19.46 20.63 -28.90
CA PHE A 525 -19.77 19.24 -28.53
C PHE A 525 -19.89 18.33 -29.75
N MET A 526 -20.47 18.82 -30.85
CA MET A 526 -20.59 18.05 -32.09
C MET A 526 -19.25 17.69 -32.74
N THR A 527 -18.12 18.25 -32.27
CA THR A 527 -16.77 17.84 -32.71
C THR A 527 -16.24 16.59 -32.01
N PHE A 528 -16.88 16.12 -30.94
CA PHE A 528 -16.44 14.97 -30.17
C PHE A 528 -16.83 13.63 -30.83
N PRO A 529 -16.10 12.54 -30.53
CA PRO A 529 -16.46 11.20 -31.00
C PRO A 529 -17.92 10.81 -30.67
N PRO A 530 -18.64 10.15 -31.60
CA PRO A 530 -20.06 9.84 -31.44
C PRO A 530 -20.36 8.93 -30.25
N GLU A 531 -19.45 8.05 -29.87
CA GLU A 531 -19.59 7.20 -28.69
C GLU A 531 -19.66 8.01 -27.39
N ARG A 532 -18.94 9.14 -27.31
CA ARG A 532 -18.99 10.05 -26.15
C ARG A 532 -20.29 10.85 -26.13
N LEU A 533 -20.75 11.28 -27.30
CA LEU A 533 -22.04 11.97 -27.43
C LEU A 533 -23.21 11.05 -27.05
N TRP A 534 -23.15 9.79 -27.48
CA TRP A 534 -24.13 8.76 -27.11
C TRP A 534 -24.21 8.59 -25.59
N ILE A 535 -23.08 8.51 -24.88
CA ILE A 535 -23.08 8.45 -23.40
C ILE A 535 -23.57 9.78 -22.80
N TYR A 536 -23.10 10.92 -23.32
CA TYR A 536 -23.46 12.24 -22.82
C TYR A 536 -24.98 12.48 -22.82
N PHE A 537 -25.72 12.03 -23.84
CA PHE A 537 -27.18 12.18 -23.86
C PHE A 537 -27.86 11.39 -22.75
N LYS A 538 -27.38 10.18 -22.47
CA LYS A 538 -27.89 9.36 -21.37
C LYS A 538 -27.60 10.00 -20.01
N ILE A 539 -26.41 10.57 -19.84
CA ILE A 539 -26.07 11.35 -18.63
C ILE A 539 -27.00 12.55 -18.50
N SER A 540 -27.11 13.36 -19.56
CA SER A 540 -27.96 14.55 -19.58
C SER A 540 -29.40 14.24 -19.20
N ARG A 541 -29.98 13.17 -19.75
CA ARG A 541 -31.35 12.72 -19.44
C ARG A 541 -31.51 12.34 -17.97
N ASN A 542 -30.52 11.63 -17.43
CA ASN A 542 -30.58 11.15 -16.05
C ASN A 542 -30.19 12.20 -15.01
N MET A 543 -29.70 13.39 -15.39
CA MET A 543 -29.39 14.46 -14.43
C MET A 543 -30.59 14.84 -13.55
N VAL A 544 -31.83 14.75 -14.05
CA VAL A 544 -33.04 15.08 -13.27
C VAL A 544 -33.53 13.92 -12.39
N ASN A 545 -32.93 12.73 -12.53
CA ASN A 545 -33.32 11.53 -11.79
C ASN A 545 -32.59 11.39 -10.44
N PHE A 546 -31.78 12.38 -10.08
CA PHE A 546 -31.05 12.47 -8.81
C PHE A 546 -31.41 13.75 -8.06
N ASP A 547 -31.41 13.68 -6.73
CA ASP A 547 -31.79 14.80 -5.89
C ASP A 547 -30.80 15.98 -5.99
N SER A 548 -31.31 17.19 -6.16
CA SER A 548 -30.48 18.39 -6.37
C SER A 548 -29.68 18.84 -5.13
N ARG A 549 -30.12 18.43 -3.93
CA ARG A 549 -29.47 18.73 -2.64
C ARG A 549 -28.54 17.60 -2.21
N ASP A 550 -28.87 16.37 -2.61
CA ASP A 550 -28.10 15.16 -2.35
C ASP A 550 -28.08 14.26 -3.59
N PHE A 551 -27.22 14.58 -4.55
CA PHE A 551 -27.20 13.89 -5.84
C PHE A 551 -26.81 12.41 -5.75
N THR A 552 -26.40 11.93 -4.57
CA THR A 552 -26.18 10.49 -4.32
C THR A 552 -27.50 9.73 -4.22
N LYS A 553 -28.61 10.43 -3.90
CA LYS A 553 -29.95 9.85 -3.86
C LYS A 553 -30.59 9.88 -5.23
N ARG A 554 -30.80 8.68 -5.76
CA ARG A 554 -31.59 8.46 -6.96
C ARG A 554 -33.08 8.56 -6.61
N ILE A 555 -33.80 9.47 -7.25
CA ILE A 555 -35.23 9.71 -7.03
C ILE A 555 -36.13 9.04 -8.09
N ARG A 556 -35.54 8.59 -9.21
CA ARG A 556 -36.22 7.86 -10.30
C ARG A 556 -35.30 6.82 -10.93
N GLY A 557 -35.86 5.78 -11.54
CA GLY A 557 -35.09 4.78 -12.28
C GLY A 557 -34.23 5.40 -13.39
N LEU A 558 -33.13 4.73 -13.77
CA LEU A 558 -32.27 5.22 -14.86
C LEU A 558 -32.95 5.00 -16.21
N GLU A 559 -32.98 6.06 -17.02
CA GLU A 559 -33.47 6.04 -18.40
C GLU A 559 -32.28 5.84 -19.34
N LEU A 560 -31.93 4.57 -19.55
CA LEU A 560 -30.73 4.20 -20.30
C LEU A 560 -30.97 4.05 -21.82
N GLY A 561 -32.22 3.95 -22.25
CA GLY A 561 -32.61 3.99 -23.66
C GLY A 561 -32.90 5.42 -24.15
N GLY A 562 -32.69 5.68 -25.43
CA GLY A 562 -33.04 6.96 -26.07
C GLY A 562 -32.88 6.94 -27.59
N VAL A 563 -33.30 8.02 -28.24
CA VAL A 563 -33.23 8.17 -29.71
C VAL A 563 -31.81 8.00 -30.25
N GLU A 564 -30.78 8.33 -29.45
CA GLU A 564 -29.37 8.12 -29.79
C GLU A 564 -28.99 6.66 -30.04
N ASP A 565 -29.75 5.69 -29.51
CA ASP A 565 -29.50 4.26 -29.74
C ASP A 565 -29.79 3.84 -31.18
N GLU A 566 -30.77 4.47 -31.83
CA GLU A 566 -31.08 4.22 -33.25
C GLU A 566 -29.97 4.75 -34.16
N PHE A 567 -29.43 5.93 -33.82
CA PHE A 567 -28.33 6.55 -34.55
C PHE A 567 -27.03 5.75 -34.47
N ALA A 568 -26.79 4.99 -33.40
CA ALA A 568 -25.64 4.10 -33.32
C ALA A 568 -25.61 3.09 -34.49
N ASN A 569 -26.77 2.55 -34.87
CA ASN A 569 -26.89 1.65 -36.02
C ASN A 569 -26.70 2.39 -37.34
N TYR A 570 -27.30 3.58 -37.51
CA TYR A 570 -27.18 4.35 -38.74
C TYR A 570 -25.75 4.85 -38.98
N ILE A 571 -25.07 5.32 -37.94
CA ILE A 571 -23.68 5.78 -38.02
C ILE A 571 -22.75 4.63 -38.39
N ALA A 572 -22.97 3.44 -37.83
CA ALA A 572 -22.20 2.25 -38.19
C ALA A 572 -22.48 1.77 -39.62
N SER A 573 -23.72 1.92 -40.11
CA SER A 573 -24.16 1.44 -41.42
C SER A 573 -23.85 2.40 -42.57
N PHE A 574 -23.72 3.71 -42.29
CA PHE A 574 -23.48 4.77 -43.28
C PHE A 574 -22.34 5.70 -42.86
N PRO A 575 -21.08 5.23 -42.81
CA PRO A 575 -19.93 6.03 -42.37
C PRO A 575 -19.73 7.32 -43.16
N GLU A 576 -20.11 7.34 -44.44
CA GLU A 576 -20.03 8.48 -45.35
C GLU A 576 -20.99 9.62 -44.95
N LYS A 577 -22.06 9.31 -44.20
CA LYS A 577 -23.03 10.28 -43.68
C LYS A 577 -22.79 10.61 -42.21
N ARG A 578 -21.67 10.17 -41.62
CA ARG A 578 -21.40 10.27 -40.17
C ARG A 578 -21.58 11.67 -39.60
N ILE A 579 -21.08 12.71 -40.28
CA ILE A 579 -21.20 14.10 -39.79
C ILE A 579 -22.67 14.52 -39.73
N LEU A 580 -23.44 14.27 -40.79
CA LEU A 580 -24.86 14.60 -40.86
C LEU A 580 -25.68 13.83 -39.82
N LEU A 581 -25.37 12.53 -39.64
CA LEU A 581 -26.03 11.68 -38.67
C LEU A 581 -25.71 12.09 -37.23
N ILE A 582 -24.48 12.50 -36.91
CA ILE A 582 -24.12 13.04 -35.60
C ILE A 582 -24.86 14.35 -35.32
N GLN A 583 -24.93 15.25 -36.31
CA GLN A 583 -25.68 16.50 -36.18
C GLN A 583 -27.16 16.21 -35.93
N THR A 584 -27.75 15.28 -36.68
CA THR A 584 -29.17 14.91 -36.53
C THR A 584 -29.45 14.24 -35.19
N MET A 585 -28.58 13.30 -34.77
CA MET A 585 -28.62 12.68 -33.44
C MET A 585 -28.58 13.75 -32.35
N PHE A 586 -27.66 14.72 -32.47
CA PHE A 586 -27.51 15.76 -31.46
C PHE A 586 -28.74 16.66 -31.37
N HIS A 587 -29.34 17.04 -32.50
CA HIS A 587 -30.56 17.84 -32.51
C HIS A 587 -31.76 17.08 -31.93
N GLN A 588 -31.94 15.81 -32.31
CA GLN A 588 -33.08 15.02 -31.84
C GLN A 588 -32.96 14.61 -30.37
N ALA A 589 -31.76 14.30 -29.90
CA ALA A 589 -31.53 13.92 -28.50
C ALA A 589 -31.44 15.12 -27.54
N ALA A 590 -31.32 16.35 -28.06
CA ALA A 590 -31.32 17.59 -27.28
C ALA A 590 -32.69 18.28 -27.20
N MET A 591 -33.67 17.85 -28.02
CA MET A 591 -35.09 18.18 -27.85
C MET A 591 -35.69 17.29 -26.77
#